data_AF-A0A8C9Y6X5-F1
#
_entry.id   AF-A0A8C9Y6X5-F1
#
_cell.length_a   1.000
_cell.length_b   1.000
_cell.length_c   1.000
_cell.angle_alpha   90.00
_cell.angle_beta   90.00
_cell.angle_gamma   90.00
#
_symmetry.space_group_name_H-M   'P 1'
#
loop_
_entity.id
_entity.type
_entity.pdbx_description
1 polymer ?
#
loop_
_entity_poly.entity_id
_entity_poly.type
_entity_poly.pdbx_seq_one_letter_code
_entity_poly.pdbx_strand_id
1 'polypeptide(L)'
;MCRGSAVLKGQLLRSLTSADMFTRMLKLRLLNAVAPAYFFMATAVTFILHFCFFIPTIFPNKDTSLRGSATLHTVVFLFLMFNALGNYIMTIKYPAESANETVVPVCSAHCSDKVDAHYLLNGRHFCKLCKKVILKRDHHCFFTGNCIGNKNMRYFIMFCIYTSCTCLYSLVLGVAFLTVEYSISFENPLTFLTLLPLSTGYFFTGTISGLQLFLVLMLYVWLGIGLVCAGFCCQQVLLVAWGQTWCQMQRGQLVDNRSPWRTNLKDVFGTRWILGLILPVQTVETCSEDTDAHKQE
;
A
#
# COMPACT_ATOMS: atom_id res chain seq x y z
N MET A 1 44.61 -2.11 -13.04
CA MET A 1 44.26 -0.90 -12.25
C MET A 1 42.83 -0.91 -11.67
N CYS A 2 42.05 -2.01 -11.69
CA CYS A 2 40.67 -2.04 -11.17
C CYS A 2 40.47 -2.98 -9.96
N ARG A 3 41.34 -2.91 -8.94
CA ARG A 3 41.14 -3.61 -7.64
C ARG A 3 40.92 -2.67 -6.44
N GLY A 4 41.03 -1.36 -6.62
CA GLY A 4 40.93 -0.38 -5.52
C GLY A 4 39.53 0.14 -5.20
N SER A 5 38.57 0.09 -6.15
CA SER A 5 37.25 0.74 -5.98
C SER A 5 36.26 -0.08 -5.15
N ALA A 6 36.38 -1.41 -5.13
CA ALA A 6 35.52 -2.29 -4.32
C ALA A 6 35.90 -2.28 -2.83
N VAL A 7 37.18 -2.10 -2.50
CA VAL A 7 37.67 -2.02 -1.12
C VAL A 7 37.22 -0.71 -0.45
N LEU A 8 37.21 0.41 -1.19
CA LEU A 8 36.72 1.69 -0.66
C LEU A 8 35.21 1.69 -0.38
N LYS A 9 34.38 1.07 -1.23
CA LYS A 9 32.94 0.90 -0.94
C LYS A 9 32.70 -0.04 0.26
N GLY A 10 33.55 -1.04 0.44
CA GLY A 10 33.51 -1.94 1.60
C GLY A 10 33.93 -1.29 2.94
N GLN A 11 34.79 -0.27 2.89
CA GLN A 11 35.23 0.51 4.06
C GLN A 11 34.30 1.66 4.40
N LEU A 12 33.64 2.31 3.42
CA LEU A 12 32.65 3.36 3.69
C LEU A 12 31.36 2.83 4.37
N LEU A 13 31.08 1.53 4.24
CA LEU A 13 29.94 0.86 4.88
C LEU A 13 30.23 0.38 6.32
N ARG A 14 31.44 0.60 6.85
CA ARG A 14 31.91 0.08 8.15
C ARG A 14 31.98 1.11 9.30
N SER A 15 31.32 2.28 9.20
CA SER A 15 31.31 3.26 10.31
C SER A 15 29.92 3.70 10.78
N LEU A 16 28.90 2.85 10.68
CA LEU A 16 27.65 3.08 11.41
C LEU A 16 27.91 2.70 12.88
N THR A 17 27.98 3.70 13.76
CA THR A 17 28.11 3.48 15.20
C THR A 17 26.88 2.73 15.72
N SER A 18 27.00 2.00 16.85
CA SER A 18 25.87 1.31 17.48
C SER A 18 24.67 2.26 17.73
N ALA A 19 24.96 3.52 18.07
CA ALA A 19 23.97 4.58 18.24
C ALA A 19 23.26 4.96 16.94
N ASP A 20 23.96 5.01 15.80
CA ASP A 20 23.36 5.31 14.50
C ASP A 20 22.48 4.15 14.01
N MET A 21 22.93 2.90 14.22
CA MET A 21 22.11 1.72 13.92
C MET A 21 20.85 1.65 14.81
N PHE A 22 20.96 1.98 16.10
CA PHE A 22 19.82 2.07 17.01
C PHE A 22 18.82 3.14 16.57
N THR A 23 19.30 4.35 16.26
CA THR A 23 18.47 5.47 15.81
C THR A 23 17.74 5.13 14.51
N ARG A 24 18.43 4.49 13.56
CA ARG A 24 17.84 4.03 12.30
C ARG A 24 16.75 2.98 12.54
N MET A 25 16.99 2.00 13.39
CA MET A 25 15.99 0.97 13.72
C MET A 25 14.78 1.56 14.46
N LEU A 26 14.99 2.53 15.34
CA LEU A 26 13.92 3.24 16.02
C LEU A 26 13.03 4.00 15.03
N LYS A 27 13.61 4.75 14.09
CA LYS A 27 12.87 5.45 13.02
C LYS A 27 12.00 4.50 12.20
N LEU A 28 12.55 3.34 11.81
CA LEU A 28 11.81 2.35 11.02
C LEU A 28 10.65 1.72 11.82
N ARG A 29 10.82 1.50 13.13
CA ARG A 29 9.74 1.02 14.00
C ARG A 29 8.65 2.06 14.21
N LEU A 30 9.02 3.33 14.40
CA LEU A 30 8.06 4.43 14.49
C LEU A 30 7.24 4.54 13.20
N LEU A 31 7.89 4.44 12.04
CA LEU A 31 7.20 4.46 10.75
C LEU A 31 6.18 3.30 10.63
N ASN A 32 6.49 2.14 11.21
CA ASN A 32 5.61 0.98 11.24
C ASN A 32 4.34 1.16 12.11
N ALA A 33 4.29 2.20 12.94
CA ALA A 33 3.12 2.56 13.73
C ALA A 33 2.42 3.81 13.17
N VAL A 34 3.19 4.81 12.74
CA VAL A 34 2.67 6.08 12.22
C VAL A 34 1.96 5.89 10.88
N ALA A 35 2.50 5.08 9.96
CA ALA A 35 1.90 4.91 8.64
C ALA A 35 0.52 4.20 8.67
N PRO A 36 0.31 3.11 9.45
CA PRO A 36 -1.02 2.54 9.64
C PRO A 36 -1.98 3.51 10.33
N ALA A 37 -1.53 4.21 11.37
CA ALA A 37 -2.36 5.19 12.08
C ALA A 37 -2.82 6.32 11.14
N TYR A 38 -1.93 6.84 10.31
CA TYR A 38 -2.25 7.82 9.27
C TYR A 38 -3.30 7.29 8.29
N PHE A 39 -3.14 6.05 7.80
CA PHE A 39 -4.11 5.43 6.91
C PHE A 39 -5.51 5.36 7.53
N PHE A 40 -5.63 4.82 8.75
CA PHE A 40 -6.93 4.71 9.43
C PHE A 40 -7.56 6.08 9.75
N MET A 41 -6.74 7.05 10.17
CA MET A 41 -7.19 8.43 10.38
C MET A 41 -7.76 9.04 9.10
N ALA A 42 -7.02 8.95 7.99
CA ALA A 42 -7.46 9.46 6.69
C ALA A 42 -8.74 8.75 6.21
N THR A 43 -8.86 7.43 6.42
CA THR A 43 -10.09 6.68 6.11
C THR A 43 -11.28 7.15 6.93
N ALA A 44 -11.12 7.30 8.25
CA ALA A 44 -12.19 7.75 9.13
C ALA A 44 -12.67 9.16 8.78
N VAL A 45 -11.74 10.09 8.56
CA VAL A 45 -12.03 11.44 8.08
C VAL A 45 -12.78 11.40 6.74
N THR A 46 -12.30 10.61 5.78
CA THR A 46 -12.94 10.49 4.46
C THR A 46 -14.36 9.98 4.58
N PHE A 47 -14.62 9.00 5.44
CA PHE A 47 -15.95 8.47 5.71
C PHE A 47 -16.87 9.56 6.30
N ILE A 48 -16.39 10.31 7.30
CA ILE A 48 -17.14 11.43 7.89
C ILE A 48 -17.46 12.50 6.83
N LEU A 49 -16.48 12.88 6.00
CA LEU A 49 -16.68 13.87 4.95
C LEU A 49 -17.75 13.44 3.94
N HIS A 50 -17.79 12.17 3.57
CA HIS A 50 -18.80 11.67 2.63
C HIS A 50 -20.22 11.80 3.19
N PHE A 51 -20.44 11.27 4.40
CA PHE A 51 -21.79 11.16 4.96
C PHE A 51 -22.28 12.44 5.63
N CYS A 52 -21.40 13.24 6.21
CA CYS A 52 -21.77 14.47 6.91
C CYS A 52 -21.76 15.71 6.00
N PHE A 53 -21.00 15.70 4.90
CA PHE A 53 -20.82 16.89 4.05
C PHE A 53 -21.16 16.62 2.58
N PHE A 54 -20.50 15.67 1.92
CA PHE A 54 -20.62 15.54 0.46
C PHE A 54 -22.00 15.10 0.01
N ILE A 55 -22.51 13.99 0.53
CA ILE A 55 -23.82 13.46 0.12
C ILE A 55 -24.96 14.43 0.45
N PRO A 56 -25.07 14.98 1.68
CA PRO A 56 -26.15 15.92 2.02
C PRO A 56 -26.15 17.21 1.20
N THR A 57 -24.97 17.77 0.90
CA THR A 57 -24.84 19.05 0.19
C THR A 57 -25.02 18.88 -1.32
N ILE A 58 -24.42 17.86 -1.93
CA ILE A 58 -24.48 17.66 -3.39
C ILE A 58 -25.85 17.09 -3.82
N PHE A 59 -26.47 16.26 -2.99
CA PHE A 59 -27.73 15.59 -3.29
C PHE A 59 -28.80 15.86 -2.23
N PRO A 60 -29.31 17.11 -2.11
CA PRO A 60 -30.33 17.44 -1.13
C PRO A 60 -31.64 16.66 -1.42
N ASN A 61 -32.28 16.12 -0.38
CA ASN A 61 -33.48 15.28 -0.42
C ASN A 61 -34.75 16.04 -0.85
N LYS A 62 -34.76 16.62 -2.06
CA LYS A 62 -35.89 17.39 -2.59
C LYS A 62 -36.70 16.60 -3.62
N ASP A 63 -36.05 15.75 -4.41
CA ASP A 63 -36.70 14.99 -5.50
C ASP A 63 -36.35 13.50 -5.52
N THR A 64 -37.25 12.66 -6.05
CA THR A 64 -37.08 11.20 -6.18
C THR A 64 -35.84 10.81 -6.98
N SER A 65 -35.50 11.58 -8.02
CA SER A 65 -34.30 11.35 -8.85
C SER A 65 -33.00 11.61 -8.07
N LEU A 66 -32.94 12.72 -7.33
CA LEU A 66 -31.80 13.07 -6.47
C LEU A 66 -31.58 12.04 -5.36
N ARG A 67 -32.67 11.47 -4.80
CA ARG A 67 -32.59 10.37 -3.83
C ARG A 67 -31.95 9.11 -4.43
N GLY A 68 -32.27 8.80 -5.70
CA GLY A 68 -31.63 7.71 -6.44
C GLY A 68 -30.12 7.93 -6.61
N SER A 69 -29.72 9.15 -6.98
CA SER A 69 -28.31 9.52 -7.08
C SER A 69 -27.57 9.42 -5.75
N ALA A 70 -28.12 9.99 -4.67
CA ALA A 70 -27.53 9.90 -3.33
C ALA A 70 -27.32 8.44 -2.88
N THR A 71 -28.31 7.58 -3.15
CA THR A 71 -28.24 6.14 -2.85
C THR A 71 -27.14 5.46 -3.67
N LEU A 72 -27.06 5.75 -4.97
CA LEU A 72 -26.03 5.19 -5.85
C LEU A 72 -24.63 5.58 -5.36
N HIS A 73 -24.40 6.87 -5.10
CA HIS A 73 -23.11 7.37 -4.62
C HIS A 73 -22.73 6.76 -3.27
N THR A 74 -23.71 6.56 -2.38
CA THR A 74 -23.52 5.86 -1.10
C THR A 74 -23.09 4.41 -1.31
N VAL A 75 -23.77 3.66 -2.17
CA VAL A 75 -23.44 2.24 -2.45
C VAL A 75 -22.05 2.12 -3.08
N VAL A 76 -21.72 2.97 -4.06
CA VAL A 76 -20.41 2.98 -4.70
C VAL A 76 -19.30 3.27 -3.69
N PHE A 77 -19.46 4.30 -2.86
CA PHE A 77 -18.47 4.64 -1.84
C PHE A 77 -18.27 3.50 -0.83
N LEU A 78 -19.35 2.90 -0.32
CA LEU A 78 -19.28 1.79 0.61
C LEU A 78 -18.63 0.55 -0.01
N PHE A 79 -18.90 0.25 -1.28
CA PHE A 79 -18.27 -0.85 -2.00
C PHE A 79 -16.74 -0.65 -2.14
N LEU A 80 -16.32 0.56 -2.52
CA LEU A 80 -14.91 0.91 -2.64
C LEU A 80 -14.20 0.84 -1.28
N MET A 81 -14.82 1.36 -0.22
CA MET A 81 -14.26 1.29 1.14
C MET A 81 -14.20 -0.10 1.71
N PHE A 82 -15.25 -0.90 1.52
CA PHE A 82 -15.27 -2.31 1.90
C PHE A 82 -14.09 -3.06 1.28
N ASN A 83 -13.85 -2.87 -0.02
CA ASN A 83 -12.75 -3.56 -0.70
C ASN A 83 -11.37 -3.01 -0.34
N ALA A 84 -11.21 -1.69 -0.16
CA ALA A 84 -9.95 -1.10 0.28
C ALA A 84 -9.55 -1.61 1.68
N LEU A 85 -10.46 -1.51 2.66
CA LEU A 85 -10.21 -1.97 4.03
C LEU A 85 -10.14 -3.49 4.14
N GLY A 86 -11.01 -4.20 3.43
CA GLY A 86 -11.02 -5.66 3.42
C GLY A 86 -9.71 -6.23 2.89
N ASN A 87 -9.21 -5.73 1.75
CA ASN A 87 -7.93 -6.19 1.21
C ASN A 87 -6.73 -5.73 2.06
N TYR A 88 -6.81 -4.56 2.71
CA TYR A 88 -5.82 -4.15 3.71
C TYR A 88 -5.74 -5.17 4.87
N ILE A 89 -6.89 -5.54 5.45
CA ILE A 89 -6.98 -6.51 6.54
C ILE A 89 -6.47 -7.89 6.08
N MET A 90 -6.86 -8.35 4.89
CA MET A 90 -6.42 -9.64 4.34
C MET A 90 -4.91 -9.66 4.09
N THR A 91 -4.31 -8.54 3.69
CA THR A 91 -2.85 -8.40 3.53
C THR A 91 -2.10 -8.66 4.83
N ILE A 92 -2.69 -8.26 5.96
CA ILE A 92 -2.13 -8.46 7.31
C ILE A 92 -2.43 -9.88 7.80
N LYS A 93 -3.68 -10.34 7.66
CA LYS A 93 -4.16 -11.63 8.16
C LYS A 93 -3.46 -12.83 7.52
N TYR A 94 -3.02 -12.71 6.27
CA TYR A 94 -2.30 -13.76 5.55
C TYR A 94 -0.82 -13.39 5.40
N PRO A 95 -0.02 -13.38 6.49
CA PRO A 95 1.36 -12.93 6.42
C PRO A 95 2.18 -13.78 5.45
N ALA A 96 3.13 -13.15 4.76
CA ALA A 96 3.99 -13.78 3.75
C ALA A 96 5.11 -14.67 4.34
N GLU A 97 4.94 -15.13 5.58
CA GLU A 97 5.89 -15.97 6.31
C GLU A 97 6.00 -17.35 5.64
N SER A 98 7.22 -17.90 5.57
CA SER A 98 7.39 -19.31 5.21
C SER A 98 6.88 -20.18 6.36
N ALA A 99 6.01 -21.14 6.05
CA ALA A 99 5.57 -22.14 7.02
C ALA A 99 6.80 -22.94 7.49
N ASN A 100 6.87 -23.24 8.80
CA ASN A 100 7.88 -24.10 9.43
C ASN A 100 9.35 -23.59 9.48
N GLU A 101 9.63 -22.32 9.21
CA GLU A 101 11.00 -21.76 9.27
C GLU A 101 11.09 -20.51 10.18
N THR A 102 10.51 -20.58 11.38
CA THR A 102 10.77 -19.58 12.45
C THR A 102 12.16 -19.72 13.05
N VAL A 103 12.80 -20.88 12.86
CA VAL A 103 14.19 -21.13 13.23
C VAL A 103 15.07 -20.41 12.23
N VAL A 104 15.60 -19.26 12.64
CA VAL A 104 16.77 -18.71 11.99
C VAL A 104 17.90 -19.72 12.23
N PRO A 105 18.52 -20.44 11.25
CA PRO A 105 19.79 -21.08 11.55
C PRO A 105 20.70 -19.93 11.91
N VAL A 106 21.00 -19.82 13.20
CA VAL A 106 22.08 -18.99 13.68
C VAL A 106 23.30 -19.63 13.05
N CYS A 107 23.71 -19.11 11.89
CA CYS A 107 25.06 -19.38 11.42
C CYS A 107 25.98 -19.10 12.63
N SER A 108 27.00 -19.92 12.84
CA SER A 108 27.88 -19.76 14.01
C SER A 108 28.33 -18.30 14.13
N ALA A 109 28.64 -17.82 15.34
CA ALA A 109 29.07 -16.44 15.56
C ALA A 109 30.30 -16.02 14.70
N HIS A 110 30.94 -16.96 14.00
CA HIS A 110 32.08 -16.80 13.10
C HIS A 110 31.71 -16.82 11.60
N CYS A 111 30.43 -16.77 11.25
CA CYS A 111 29.96 -16.74 9.87
C CYS A 111 30.34 -15.43 9.18
N SER A 112 31.29 -15.49 8.25
CA SER A 112 31.69 -14.35 7.40
C SER A 112 30.52 -13.81 6.55
N ASP A 113 29.57 -14.68 6.20
CA ASP A 113 28.45 -14.34 5.37
C ASP A 113 27.29 -13.80 6.21
N LYS A 114 26.91 -12.56 5.90
CA LYS A 114 25.74 -11.89 6.47
C LYS A 114 24.55 -12.83 6.35
N VAL A 115 23.83 -13.06 7.45
CA VAL A 115 22.58 -13.84 7.55
C VAL A 115 21.67 -13.68 6.32
N ASP A 116 21.61 -12.47 5.75
CA ASP A 116 20.88 -12.16 4.52
C ASP A 116 21.21 -13.06 3.32
N ALA A 117 22.46 -13.55 3.17
CA ALA A 117 22.96 -14.33 2.04
C ALA A 117 22.47 -15.79 2.01
N HIS A 118 22.35 -16.41 3.19
CA HIS A 118 21.94 -17.82 3.31
C HIS A 118 20.48 -18.03 2.93
N TYR A 119 19.62 -17.04 3.22
CA TYR A 119 18.21 -17.10 2.83
C TYR A 119 17.96 -16.69 1.38
N LEU A 120 18.92 -16.12 0.65
CA LEU A 120 18.73 -15.74 -0.76
C LEU A 120 18.38 -16.94 -1.66
N LEU A 121 18.68 -18.17 -1.22
CA LEU A 121 18.38 -19.39 -1.96
C LEU A 121 16.86 -19.66 -1.99
N ASN A 122 16.35 -19.93 -3.20
CA ASN A 122 14.96 -20.34 -3.47
C ASN A 122 13.88 -19.28 -3.18
N GLY A 123 14.20 -18.00 -3.34
CA GLY A 123 13.21 -16.91 -3.26
C GLY A 123 12.73 -16.59 -1.84
N ARG A 124 13.40 -17.09 -0.81
CA ARG A 124 13.17 -16.70 0.59
C ARG A 124 14.03 -15.47 0.92
N HIS A 125 13.61 -14.65 1.88
CA HIS A 125 14.42 -13.52 2.33
C HIS A 125 14.10 -13.15 3.78
N PHE A 126 15.13 -12.98 4.60
CA PHE A 126 14.97 -12.54 5.98
C PHE A 126 14.62 -11.04 6.06
N CYS A 127 13.56 -10.72 6.81
CA CYS A 127 13.19 -9.35 7.13
C CYS A 127 13.73 -8.94 8.51
N LYS A 128 14.57 -7.92 8.57
CA LYS A 128 15.06 -7.37 9.86
C LYS A 128 13.97 -6.66 10.68
N LEU A 129 12.93 -6.14 10.02
CA LEU A 129 11.81 -5.44 10.68
C LEU A 129 10.81 -6.42 11.26
N CYS A 130 10.34 -7.39 10.46
CA CYS A 130 9.44 -8.44 10.94
C CYS A 130 10.17 -9.49 11.79
N LYS A 131 11.50 -9.63 11.64
CA LYS A 131 12.35 -10.69 12.20
C LYS A 131 11.91 -12.10 11.76
N LYS A 132 11.54 -12.24 10.49
CA LYS A 132 11.00 -13.48 9.91
C LYS A 132 11.53 -13.72 8.51
N VAL A 133 11.56 -14.98 8.09
CA VAL A 133 11.84 -15.39 6.71
C VAL A 133 10.55 -15.28 5.90
N ILE A 134 10.64 -14.60 4.75
CA ILE A 134 9.49 -14.28 3.90
C ILE A 134 9.67 -14.97 2.55
N LEU A 135 8.69 -15.76 2.13
CA LEU A 135 8.71 -16.46 0.84
C LEU A 135 8.28 -15.52 -0.30
N LYS A 136 9.04 -15.54 -1.41
CA LYS A 136 8.97 -14.58 -2.53
C LYS A 136 8.81 -13.14 -2.02
N ARG A 137 9.66 -12.75 -1.07
CA ARG A 137 9.61 -11.43 -0.44
C ARG A 137 9.67 -10.34 -1.52
N ASP A 138 8.70 -9.44 -1.48
CA ASP A 138 8.70 -8.26 -2.32
C ASP A 138 9.29 -7.06 -1.58
N HIS A 139 8.61 -6.63 -0.51
CA HIS A 139 9.06 -5.54 0.35
C HIS A 139 8.48 -5.64 1.75
N HIS A 140 8.92 -4.75 2.64
CA HIS A 140 8.23 -4.50 3.90
C HIS A 140 7.41 -3.23 3.72
N CYS A 141 6.09 -3.34 3.87
CA CYS A 141 5.19 -2.23 3.70
C CYS A 141 4.90 -1.59 5.06
N PHE A 142 5.34 -0.35 5.26
CA PHE A 142 5.10 0.36 6.51
C PHE A 142 3.60 0.66 6.72
N PHE A 143 2.83 0.86 5.65
CA PHE A 143 1.39 1.15 5.75
C PHE A 143 0.57 -0.04 6.27
N THR A 144 0.98 -1.27 5.99
CA THR A 144 0.33 -2.48 6.53
C THR A 144 1.01 -3.02 7.78
N GLY A 145 2.16 -2.45 8.16
CA GLY A 145 2.95 -2.95 9.28
C GLY A 145 3.63 -4.30 9.02
N ASN A 146 3.54 -4.84 7.79
CA ASN A 146 3.85 -6.24 7.48
C ASN A 146 4.64 -6.39 6.16
N CYS A 147 5.27 -7.55 5.99
CA CYS A 147 5.91 -7.91 4.73
C CYS A 147 4.91 -8.37 3.67
N ILE A 148 5.17 -7.92 2.44
CA ILE A 148 4.49 -8.36 1.23
C ILE A 148 5.33 -9.45 0.56
N GLY A 149 4.69 -10.55 0.18
CA GLY A 149 5.30 -11.68 -0.51
C GLY A 149 4.23 -12.64 -1.06
N ASN A 150 4.57 -13.92 -1.23
CA ASN A 150 3.75 -14.84 -2.02
C ASN A 150 2.27 -14.92 -1.57
N LYS A 151 2.02 -15.03 -0.26
CA LYS A 151 0.68 -15.30 0.29
C LYS A 151 -0.26 -14.08 0.31
N ASN A 152 0.28 -12.86 0.29
CA ASN A 152 -0.51 -11.62 0.39
C ASN A 152 -0.32 -10.63 -0.76
N MET A 153 0.50 -10.94 -1.77
CA MET A 153 0.72 -10.06 -2.93
C MET A 153 -0.59 -9.64 -3.60
N ARG A 154 -1.53 -10.58 -3.78
CA ARG A 154 -2.84 -10.28 -4.38
C ARG A 154 -3.61 -9.24 -3.59
N TYR A 155 -3.74 -9.44 -2.28
CA TYR A 155 -4.48 -8.54 -1.41
C TYR A 155 -3.81 -7.17 -1.39
N PHE A 156 -2.48 -7.10 -1.41
CA PHE A 156 -1.75 -5.85 -1.49
C PHE A 156 -2.06 -5.09 -2.79
N ILE A 157 -2.05 -5.76 -3.94
CA ILE A 157 -2.38 -5.13 -5.23
C ILE A 157 -3.83 -4.64 -5.23
N MET A 158 -4.78 -5.46 -4.77
CA MET A 158 -6.19 -5.06 -4.67
C MET A 158 -6.40 -3.90 -3.68
N PHE A 159 -5.70 -3.91 -2.55
CA PHE A 159 -5.68 -2.78 -1.62
C PHE A 159 -5.22 -1.49 -2.32
N CYS A 160 -4.14 -1.52 -3.10
CA CYS A 160 -3.68 -0.35 -3.85
C CYS A 160 -4.70 0.12 -4.90
N ILE A 161 -5.31 -0.81 -5.65
CA ILE A 161 -6.34 -0.47 -6.65
C ILE A 161 -7.53 0.22 -5.98
N TYR A 162 -8.14 -0.42 -4.97
CA TYR A 162 -9.33 0.10 -4.32
C TYR A 162 -9.07 1.37 -3.51
N THR A 163 -7.88 1.53 -2.93
CA THR A 163 -7.49 2.79 -2.29
C THR A 163 -7.33 3.91 -3.31
N SER A 164 -6.71 3.63 -4.46
CA SER A 164 -6.60 4.59 -5.56
C SER A 164 -7.98 5.01 -6.09
N CYS A 165 -8.86 4.04 -6.36
CA CYS A 165 -10.23 4.30 -6.80
C CYS A 165 -11.02 5.10 -5.76
N THR A 166 -10.90 4.77 -4.46
CA THR A 166 -11.59 5.54 -3.42
C THR A 166 -11.06 6.96 -3.34
N CYS A 167 -9.75 7.14 -3.42
CA CYS A 167 -9.13 8.47 -3.40
C CYS A 167 -9.59 9.30 -4.61
N LEU A 168 -9.60 8.73 -5.81
CA LEU A 168 -10.11 9.40 -7.01
C LEU A 168 -11.59 9.77 -6.86
N TYR A 169 -12.40 8.85 -6.34
CA TYR A 169 -13.82 9.09 -6.11
C TYR A 169 -14.07 10.21 -5.09
N SER A 170 -13.32 10.19 -3.98
CA SER A 170 -13.35 11.21 -2.92
C SER A 170 -12.87 12.56 -3.44
N LEU A 171 -11.85 12.57 -4.31
CA LEU A 171 -11.35 13.76 -4.99
C LEU A 171 -12.43 14.41 -5.84
N VAL A 172 -13.14 13.62 -6.66
CA VAL A 172 -14.21 14.11 -7.54
C VAL A 172 -15.38 14.68 -6.72
N LEU A 173 -15.84 13.96 -5.67
CA LEU A 173 -16.89 14.47 -4.80
C LEU A 173 -16.45 15.70 -3.98
N GLY A 174 -15.18 15.74 -3.56
CA GLY A 174 -14.60 16.90 -2.87
C GLY A 174 -14.54 18.14 -3.76
N VAL A 175 -14.15 17.98 -5.03
CA VAL A 175 -14.21 19.05 -6.04
C VAL A 175 -15.64 19.54 -6.22
N ALA A 176 -16.60 18.62 -6.42
CA ALA A 176 -18.01 18.97 -6.56
C ALA A 176 -18.55 19.72 -5.33
N PHE A 177 -18.21 19.25 -4.12
CA PHE A 177 -18.58 19.93 -2.88
C PHE A 177 -18.00 21.34 -2.79
N LEU A 178 -16.70 21.53 -3.09
CA LEU A 178 -16.06 22.85 -3.07
C LEU A 178 -16.67 23.80 -4.09
N THR A 179 -17.09 23.29 -5.25
CA THR A 179 -17.80 24.07 -6.27
C THR A 179 -19.18 24.50 -5.80
N VAL A 180 -19.96 23.61 -5.19
CA VAL A 180 -21.33 23.92 -4.73
C VAL A 180 -21.34 24.82 -3.49
N GLU A 181 -20.55 24.47 -2.47
CA GLU A 181 -20.58 25.14 -1.16
C GLU A 181 -19.77 26.43 -1.13
N TYR A 182 -18.60 26.45 -1.78
CA TYR A 182 -17.65 27.58 -1.72
C TYR A 182 -17.50 28.32 -3.06
N SER A 183 -18.31 27.97 -4.07
CA SER A 183 -18.28 28.59 -5.41
C SER A 183 -16.89 28.55 -6.08
N ILE A 184 -16.08 27.54 -5.79
CA ILE A 184 -14.74 27.37 -6.38
C ILE A 184 -14.88 26.70 -7.75
N SER A 185 -14.47 27.39 -8.82
CA SER A 185 -14.48 26.85 -10.18
C SER A 185 -13.16 26.14 -10.54
N PHE A 186 -13.27 24.89 -10.97
CA PHE A 186 -12.15 24.06 -11.44
C PHE A 186 -12.07 23.94 -12.97
N GLU A 187 -12.76 24.81 -13.72
CA GLU A 187 -12.69 24.82 -15.18
C GLU A 187 -11.28 25.09 -15.71
N ASN A 188 -10.54 25.96 -15.01
CA ASN A 188 -9.14 26.22 -15.30
C ASN A 188 -8.25 25.24 -14.52
N PRO A 189 -7.42 24.40 -15.18
CA PRO A 189 -6.49 23.51 -14.51
C PRO A 189 -5.52 24.23 -13.55
N LEU A 190 -5.22 25.50 -13.81
CA LEU A 190 -4.38 26.32 -12.94
C LEU A 190 -5.01 26.51 -11.55
N THR A 191 -6.34 26.50 -11.43
CA THR A 191 -7.01 26.57 -10.12
C THR A 191 -6.54 25.45 -9.21
N PHE A 192 -6.42 24.22 -9.73
CA PHE A 192 -5.97 23.09 -8.93
C PHE A 192 -4.52 23.27 -8.43
N LEU A 193 -3.66 23.95 -9.19
CA LEU A 193 -2.28 24.20 -8.80
C LEU A 193 -2.14 25.34 -7.77
N THR A 194 -2.99 26.36 -7.87
CA THR A 194 -2.93 27.55 -6.99
C THR A 194 -3.84 27.45 -5.76
N LEU A 195 -4.79 26.52 -5.74
CA LEU A 195 -5.79 26.41 -4.67
C LEU A 195 -5.17 26.22 -3.28
N LEU A 196 -4.21 25.30 -3.09
CA LEU A 196 -3.57 25.08 -1.79
C LEU A 196 -2.81 26.33 -1.27
N PRO A 197 -1.85 26.92 -2.01
CA PRO A 197 -1.11 28.07 -1.51
C PRO A 197 -2.02 29.29 -1.28
N LEU A 198 -2.99 29.54 -2.16
CA LEU A 198 -3.94 30.66 -2.00
C LEU A 198 -4.85 30.45 -0.79
N SER A 199 -5.44 29.26 -0.64
CA SER A 199 -6.30 28.95 0.52
C SER A 199 -5.53 29.04 1.83
N THR A 200 -4.26 28.60 1.84
CA THR A 200 -3.39 28.73 3.01
C THR A 200 -3.17 30.19 3.36
N GLY A 201 -2.86 31.05 2.39
CA GLY A 201 -2.74 32.49 2.58
C GLY A 201 -4.03 33.12 3.13
N TYR A 202 -5.17 32.82 2.49
CA TYR A 202 -6.48 33.32 2.90
C TYR A 202 -6.92 32.85 4.29
N PHE A 203 -6.47 31.69 4.74
CA PHE A 203 -6.72 31.23 6.09
C PHE A 203 -5.99 32.09 7.13
N PHE A 204 -4.72 32.41 6.89
CA PHE A 204 -3.94 33.27 7.80
C PHE A 204 -4.41 34.72 7.81
N THR A 205 -5.03 35.21 6.75
CA THR A 205 -5.70 36.52 6.73
C THR A 205 -7.11 36.49 7.35
N GLY A 206 -7.60 35.32 7.77
CA GLY A 206 -8.93 35.15 8.35
C GLY A 206 -10.09 35.22 7.33
N THR A 207 -9.78 35.13 6.03
CA THR A 207 -10.76 35.26 4.94
C THR A 207 -11.55 33.97 4.72
N ILE A 208 -10.94 32.80 4.96
CA ILE A 208 -11.61 31.50 4.84
C ILE A 208 -11.66 30.75 6.17
N SER A 209 -12.66 29.88 6.32
CA SER A 209 -12.81 29.05 7.51
C SER A 209 -11.76 27.93 7.57
N GLY A 210 -11.46 27.44 8.78
CA GLY A 210 -10.60 26.27 8.97
C GLY A 210 -11.14 25.00 8.30
N LEU A 211 -12.48 24.85 8.22
CA LEU A 211 -13.12 23.73 7.51
C LEU A 211 -12.82 23.77 6.01
N GLN A 212 -12.89 24.96 5.39
CA GLN A 212 -12.56 25.12 3.97
C GLN A 212 -11.10 24.76 3.70
N LEU A 213 -10.15 25.26 4.51
CA LEU A 213 -8.74 24.89 4.38
C LEU A 213 -8.54 23.38 4.58
N PHE A 214 -9.21 22.78 5.57
CA PHE A 214 -9.13 21.35 5.83
C PHE A 214 -9.61 20.50 4.65
N LEU A 215 -10.73 20.88 4.01
CA LEU A 215 -11.25 20.22 2.81
C LEU A 215 -10.27 20.35 1.63
N VAL A 216 -9.68 21.53 1.45
CA VAL A 216 -8.63 21.74 0.44
C VAL A 216 -7.44 20.84 0.72
N LEU A 217 -6.94 20.76 1.96
CA LEU A 217 -5.86 19.85 2.33
C LEU A 217 -6.20 18.38 2.05
N MET A 218 -7.41 17.95 2.41
CA MET A 218 -7.89 16.59 2.15
C MET A 218 -7.93 16.25 0.66
N LEU A 219 -8.27 17.21 -0.19
CA LEU A 219 -8.27 17.06 -1.65
C LEU A 219 -6.87 16.70 -2.18
N TYR A 220 -5.80 17.36 -1.70
CA TYR A 220 -4.42 17.00 -2.07
C TYR A 220 -3.95 15.70 -1.40
N VAL A 221 -4.42 15.39 -0.19
CA VAL A 221 -4.15 14.10 0.46
C VAL A 221 -4.71 12.95 -0.37
N TRP A 222 -5.96 13.03 -0.83
CA TRP A 222 -6.54 12.02 -1.72
C TRP A 222 -5.79 11.92 -3.04
N LEU A 223 -5.44 13.05 -3.68
CA LEU A 223 -4.62 13.02 -4.89
C LEU A 223 -3.29 12.31 -4.65
N GLY A 224 -2.57 12.68 -3.59
CA GLY A 224 -1.27 12.11 -3.26
C GLY A 224 -1.33 10.61 -2.98
N ILE A 225 -2.23 10.18 -2.09
CA ILE A 225 -2.41 8.75 -1.77
C ILE A 225 -2.84 7.98 -3.02
N GLY A 226 -3.79 8.52 -3.81
CA GLY A 226 -4.29 7.89 -5.02
C GLY A 226 -3.21 7.65 -6.05
N LEU A 227 -2.39 8.67 -6.35
CA LEU A 227 -1.28 8.56 -7.29
C LEU A 227 -0.19 7.60 -6.80
N VAL A 228 0.17 7.64 -5.51
CA VAL A 228 1.15 6.70 -4.94
C VAL A 228 0.64 5.27 -5.04
N CYS A 229 -0.63 5.01 -4.69
CA CYS A 229 -1.22 3.68 -4.80
C CYS A 229 -1.31 3.20 -6.26
N ALA A 230 -1.69 4.07 -7.19
CA ALA A 230 -1.74 3.74 -8.61
C ALA A 230 -0.34 3.39 -9.16
N GLY A 231 0.67 4.19 -8.82
CA GLY A 231 2.06 3.96 -9.22
C GLY A 231 2.61 2.65 -8.67
N PHE A 232 2.42 2.39 -7.37
CA PHE A 232 2.80 1.12 -6.74
C PHE A 232 2.06 -0.06 -7.36
N CYS A 233 0.75 0.05 -7.59
CA CYS A 233 -0.02 -1.01 -8.24
C CYS A 233 0.53 -1.33 -9.63
N CYS A 234 0.75 -0.31 -10.46
CA CYS A 234 1.28 -0.49 -11.81
C CYS A 234 2.64 -1.19 -11.78
N GLN A 235 3.55 -0.70 -10.93
CA GLN A 235 4.86 -1.29 -10.74
C GLN A 235 4.77 -2.77 -10.33
N GLN A 236 3.92 -3.10 -9.36
CA GLN A 236 3.79 -4.47 -8.85
C GLN A 236 3.15 -5.40 -9.88
N VAL A 237 2.13 -4.95 -10.61
CA VAL A 237 1.53 -5.76 -11.67
C VAL A 237 2.54 -6.05 -12.79
N LEU A 238 3.38 -5.07 -13.16
CA LEU A 238 4.45 -5.28 -14.15
C LEU A 238 5.51 -6.26 -13.65
N LEU A 239 5.95 -6.12 -12.39
CA LEU A 239 6.91 -7.03 -11.77
C LEU A 239 6.38 -8.47 -11.69
N VAL A 240 5.12 -8.62 -11.24
CA VAL A 240 4.44 -9.92 -11.23
C VAL A 240 4.32 -10.48 -12.65
N ALA A 241 3.94 -9.68 -13.65
CA ALA A 241 3.86 -10.12 -15.04
C ALA A 241 5.21 -10.64 -15.56
N TRP A 242 6.33 -10.02 -15.18
CA TRP A 242 7.68 -10.51 -15.46
C TRP A 242 8.10 -11.71 -14.58
N GLY A 243 7.36 -12.03 -13.52
CA GLY A 243 7.69 -13.06 -12.53
C GLY A 243 8.92 -12.71 -11.68
N GLN A 244 9.12 -11.42 -11.44
CA GLN A 244 10.21 -10.88 -10.64
C GLN A 244 9.65 -10.14 -9.42
N THR A 245 10.34 -10.21 -8.28
CA THR A 245 9.99 -9.43 -7.08
C THR A 245 10.76 -8.11 -7.04
N TRP A 246 10.21 -7.11 -6.35
CA TRP A 246 10.89 -5.85 -6.06
C TRP A 246 12.21 -6.05 -5.31
N CYS A 247 12.25 -6.97 -4.34
CA CYS A 247 13.47 -7.29 -3.60
C CYS A 247 14.60 -7.78 -4.51
N GLN A 248 14.28 -8.66 -5.47
CA GLN A 248 15.23 -9.15 -6.47
C GLN A 248 15.72 -8.01 -7.37
N MET A 249 14.79 -7.19 -7.89
CA MET A 249 15.15 -6.06 -8.74
C MET A 249 16.07 -5.06 -8.04
N GLN A 250 15.75 -4.67 -6.80
CA GLN A 250 16.56 -3.75 -5.99
C GLN A 250 17.96 -4.28 -5.69
N ARG A 251 18.14 -5.60 -5.70
CA ARG A 251 19.44 -6.27 -5.49
C ARG A 251 20.20 -6.51 -6.80
N GLY A 252 19.66 -6.09 -7.94
CA GLY A 252 20.24 -6.35 -9.26
C GLY A 252 20.16 -7.82 -9.69
N GLN A 253 19.30 -8.62 -9.06
CA GLN A 253 19.05 -10.00 -9.43
C GLN A 253 17.95 -10.05 -10.49
N LEU A 254 18.34 -10.09 -11.76
CA LEU A 254 17.42 -10.32 -12.86
C LEU A 254 17.16 -11.82 -12.99
N VAL A 255 15.89 -12.21 -12.93
CA VAL A 255 15.48 -13.60 -13.05
C VAL A 255 15.14 -13.87 -14.52
N ASP A 256 15.82 -14.83 -15.15
CA ASP A 256 15.44 -15.32 -16.48
C ASP A 256 14.17 -16.18 -16.33
N ASN A 257 13.02 -15.52 -16.40
CA ASN A 257 11.72 -16.18 -16.31
C ASN A 257 11.21 -16.55 -17.70
N ARG A 258 11.16 -17.84 -18.00
CA ARG A 258 10.65 -18.37 -19.28
C ARG A 258 9.13 -18.55 -19.30
N SER A 259 8.45 -18.36 -18.17
CA SER A 259 7.00 -18.53 -18.10
C SER A 259 6.26 -17.34 -18.75
N PRO A 260 5.13 -17.58 -19.44
CA PRO A 260 4.29 -16.50 -19.97
C PRO A 260 3.74 -15.60 -18.86
N TRP A 261 3.64 -14.29 -19.10
CA TRP A 261 3.15 -13.31 -18.14
C TRP A 261 1.76 -13.64 -17.56
N ARG A 262 0.89 -14.28 -18.36
CA ARG A 262 -0.44 -14.72 -17.93
C ARG A 262 -0.38 -15.77 -16.83
N THR A 263 0.60 -16.67 -16.89
CA THR A 263 0.84 -17.70 -15.87
C THR A 263 1.26 -17.05 -14.56
N ASN A 264 2.18 -16.08 -14.61
CA ASN A 264 2.63 -15.37 -13.41
C ASN A 264 1.49 -14.60 -12.73
N LEU A 265 0.63 -13.94 -13.51
CA LEU A 265 -0.56 -13.28 -12.96
C LEU A 265 -1.55 -14.30 -12.39
N LYS A 266 -1.76 -15.44 -13.05
CA LYS A 266 -2.63 -16.50 -12.56
C LYS A 266 -2.14 -17.08 -11.22
N ASP A 267 -0.83 -17.19 -11.03
CA ASP A 267 -0.23 -17.65 -9.77
C ASP A 267 -0.53 -16.72 -8.59
N VAL A 268 -0.60 -15.40 -8.84
CA VAL A 268 -0.91 -14.41 -7.80
C VAL A 268 -2.42 -14.23 -7.60
N PHE A 269 -3.18 -14.07 -8.69
CA PHE A 269 -4.60 -13.72 -8.62
C PHE A 269 -5.53 -14.94 -8.51
N GLY A 270 -5.05 -16.12 -8.89
CA GLY A 270 -5.82 -17.36 -8.93
C GLY A 270 -6.72 -17.48 -10.15
N THR A 271 -7.35 -18.64 -10.30
CA THR A 271 -8.35 -18.91 -11.35
C THR A 271 -9.64 -18.12 -11.13
N ARG A 272 -10.00 -17.86 -9.87
CA ARG A 272 -11.23 -17.16 -9.46
C ARG A 272 -11.00 -15.65 -9.27
N TRP A 273 -10.20 -15.02 -10.12
CA TRP A 273 -9.78 -13.62 -9.96
C TRP A 273 -10.95 -12.62 -9.95
N ILE A 274 -12.06 -12.91 -10.65
CA ILE A 274 -13.27 -12.06 -10.65
C ILE A 274 -13.88 -11.97 -9.24
N LEU A 275 -13.98 -13.11 -8.54
CA LEU A 275 -14.45 -13.12 -7.15
C LEU A 275 -13.54 -12.26 -6.27
N GLY A 276 -12.24 -12.30 -6.55
CA GLY A 276 -11.25 -11.53 -5.84
C GLY A 276 -11.19 -10.05 -6.15
N LEU A 277 -11.85 -9.63 -7.23
CA LEU A 277 -12.10 -8.22 -7.54
C LEU A 277 -13.31 -7.74 -6.72
N ILE A 278 -14.39 -8.51 -6.68
CA ILE A 278 -15.62 -8.07 -5.98
C ILE A 278 -15.48 -8.14 -4.45
N LEU A 279 -14.79 -9.16 -3.94
CA LEU A 279 -14.70 -9.46 -2.51
C LEU A 279 -13.24 -9.67 -2.05
N PRO A 280 -12.91 -9.22 -0.82
CA PRO A 280 -11.62 -9.47 -0.17
C PRO A 280 -11.56 -10.88 0.41
N VAL A 281 -11.69 -11.90 -0.45
CA VAL A 281 -11.67 -13.33 -0.08
C VAL A 281 -10.51 -14.05 -0.73
N GLN A 282 -10.13 -15.23 -0.24
CA GLN A 282 -9.08 -16.04 -0.85
C GLN A 282 -9.52 -16.60 -2.22
N THR A 283 -8.67 -16.45 -3.23
CA THR A 283 -8.94 -16.90 -4.63
C THR A 283 -7.91 -17.88 -5.18
N VAL A 284 -6.81 -18.07 -4.45
CA VAL A 284 -5.76 -19.03 -4.76
C VAL A 284 -5.94 -20.20 -3.79
N GLU A 285 -6.09 -21.40 -4.33
CA GLU A 285 -6.07 -22.63 -3.55
C GLU A 285 -4.66 -22.79 -2.97
N THR A 286 -4.53 -22.71 -1.66
CA THR A 286 -3.29 -23.08 -0.98
C THR A 286 -3.22 -24.61 -1.01
N CYS A 287 -2.23 -25.18 -1.70
CA CYS A 287 -1.95 -26.61 -1.57
C CYS A 287 -1.86 -26.95 -0.07
N SER A 288 -2.70 -27.88 0.35
CA SER A 288 -2.83 -28.37 1.71
C SER A 288 -1.64 -29.26 2.07
N GLU A 289 -0.42 -28.73 2.12
CA GLU A 289 0.69 -29.43 2.79
C GLU A 289 0.61 -29.25 4.33
N ASP A 290 -0.21 -28.32 4.82
CA ASP A 290 -0.35 -28.04 6.27
C ASP A 290 -1.31 -28.98 7.02
N THR A 291 -2.03 -29.90 6.35
CA THR A 291 -2.99 -30.82 7.03
C THR A 291 -2.49 -32.25 7.20
N ASP A 292 -1.48 -32.69 6.44
CA ASP A 292 -0.98 -34.06 6.51
C ASP A 292 0.22 -34.23 7.45
N ALA A 293 0.88 -33.13 7.85
CA ALA A 293 1.96 -33.17 8.85
C ALA A 293 1.46 -33.45 10.28
N HIS A 294 0.15 -33.37 10.55
CA HIS A 294 -0.44 -33.68 11.86
C HIS A 294 -1.09 -35.07 11.94
N LYS A 295 -0.95 -35.91 10.90
CA LYS A 295 -1.44 -37.31 10.90
C LYS A 295 -0.32 -38.35 10.91
N GLN A 296 0.93 -37.92 11.08
CA GLN A 296 2.08 -38.81 11.22
C GLN A 296 2.95 -38.41 12.42
N GLU A 297 2.35 -38.43 13.61
CA GLU A 297 3.05 -38.68 14.89
C GLU A 297 2.24 -39.68 15.72
#